data_AF-Q97MY0-F1
#
_entry.id   AF-Q97MY0-F1
#
_cell.length_a   1.000
_cell.length_b   1.000
_cell.length_c   1.000
_cell.angle_alpha   90.00
_cell.angle_beta   90.00
_cell.angle_gamma   90.00
#
_symmetry.space_group_name_H-M   'P 1'
#
loop_
_entity.id
_entity.type
_entity.pdbx_description
1 polymer ?
#
loop_
_entity_poly.entity_id
_entity_poly.type
_entity_poly.pdbx_seq_one_letter_code
_entity_poly.pdbx_strand_id
1 'polypeptide(L)'
;MGYIIIALVIAIALIAVLKWKALIVIGAIFIIGYFLPDNSKSSAEDEKLEKIMIPKGLRKIEYYGGYKTELSSKLFFENRSNGICLYDKENNFKVLILKRNILNFSISGEYHRDTIVSGGEIRGGGSSIGGAIIGELLDGNTGAIIGSRKKTTSTPIKTEVKTTDSRKIILKFKEDEQERGMILDKSIWDDLCFLCPEKKIK
;
A
#
# COMPACT_ATOMS: atom_id res chain seq x y z
N MET A 1 16.74 92.91 6.06
CA MET A 1 17.43 91.82 5.33
C MET A 1 18.00 90.72 6.24
N GLY A 2 18.33 90.96 7.52
CA GLY A 2 18.97 89.94 8.38
C GLY A 2 18.13 88.68 8.71
N TYR A 3 16.81 88.81 8.87
CA TYR A 3 15.95 87.68 9.26
C TYR A 3 15.81 86.60 8.17
N ILE A 4 15.96 86.96 6.90
CA ILE A 4 15.86 86.02 5.77
C ILE A 4 17.06 85.07 5.76
N ILE A 5 18.26 85.58 6.08
CA ILE A 5 19.49 84.78 6.13
C ILE A 5 19.42 83.78 7.29
N ILE A 6 18.92 84.22 8.45
CA ILE A 6 18.78 83.35 9.64
C ILE A 6 17.77 82.22 9.39
N ALA A 7 16.64 82.51 8.76
CA ALA A 7 15.64 81.49 8.42
C ALA A 7 16.18 80.43 7.44
N LEU A 8 17.03 80.84 6.48
CA LEU A 8 17.63 79.94 5.50
C LEU A 8 18.67 79.01 6.14
N VAL A 9 19.47 79.51 7.08
CA VAL A 9 20.43 78.70 7.86
C VAL A 9 19.70 77.68 8.74
N ILE A 10 18.61 78.07 9.39
CA ILE A 10 17.79 77.15 10.22
C ILE A 10 17.14 76.07 9.34
N ALA A 11 16.65 76.42 8.16
CA ALA A 11 16.06 75.46 7.22
C ALA A 11 17.10 74.44 6.72
N ILE A 12 18.31 74.89 6.36
CA ILE A 12 19.41 74.01 5.95
C ILE A 12 19.84 73.09 7.10
N ALA A 13 19.93 73.61 8.33
CA ALA A 13 20.25 72.82 9.51
C ALA A 13 19.16 71.77 9.80
N LEU A 14 17.88 72.11 9.68
CA LEU A 14 16.76 71.17 9.81
C LEU A 14 16.79 70.07 8.75
N ILE A 15 17.08 70.41 7.49
CA ILE A 15 17.21 69.44 6.39
C ILE A 15 18.41 68.49 6.64
N ALA A 16 19.53 69.01 7.16
CA ALA A 16 20.69 68.20 7.51
C ALA A 16 20.41 67.23 8.67
N VAL A 17 19.69 67.70 9.71
CA VAL A 17 19.28 66.87 10.85
C VAL A 17 18.27 65.79 10.43
N LEU A 18 17.35 66.10 9.51
CA LEU A 18 16.40 65.13 8.95
C LEU A 18 17.11 64.03 8.13
N LYS A 19 18.12 64.40 7.33
CA LYS A 19 18.90 63.42 6.54
C LYS A 19 19.75 62.48 7.40
N TRP A 20 20.28 62.96 8.53
CA TRP A 20 21.08 62.09 9.41
C TRP A 20 20.22 61.05 10.13
N LYS A 21 19.00 61.40 10.53
CA LYS A 21 18.04 60.42 11.09
C LYS A 21 17.66 59.34 10.08
N ALA A 22 17.52 59.69 8.79
CA ALA A 22 17.27 58.70 7.74
C ALA A 22 18.45 57.71 7.56
N LEU A 23 19.69 58.19 7.63
CA LEU A 23 20.89 57.34 7.59
C LEU A 23 20.98 56.38 8.79
N ILE A 24 20.59 56.83 9.99
CA ILE A 24 20.56 55.97 11.19
C ILE A 24 19.52 54.85 11.04
N VAL A 25 18.34 55.16 10.49
CA VAL A 25 17.29 54.15 10.24
C VAL A 25 17.73 53.13 9.20
N ILE A 26 18.37 53.57 8.10
CA ILE A 26 18.89 52.66 7.07
C ILE A 26 20.02 51.77 7.63
N GLY A 27 20.92 52.34 8.45
CA GLY A 27 21.96 51.59 9.13
C GLY A 27 21.40 50.55 10.11
N ALA A 28 20.35 50.90 10.87
CA ALA A 28 19.68 49.96 11.78
C ALA A 28 19.00 48.81 11.03
N ILE A 29 18.37 49.06 9.88
CA ILE A 29 17.78 48.02 9.03
C ILE A 29 18.87 47.11 8.46
N PHE A 30 20.03 47.65 8.06
CA PHE A 30 21.16 46.85 7.58
C PHE A 30 21.76 45.99 8.69
N ILE A 31 21.90 46.51 9.91
CA ILE A 31 22.38 45.73 11.07
C ILE A 31 21.38 44.63 11.41
N ILE A 32 20.08 44.94 11.46
CA ILE A 32 19.03 43.93 11.71
C ILE A 32 19.02 42.88 10.58
N GLY A 33 19.16 43.28 9.32
CA GLY A 33 19.25 42.36 8.18
C GLY A 33 20.50 41.48 8.19
N TYR A 34 21.64 41.99 8.68
CA TYR A 34 22.89 41.24 8.80
C TYR A 34 22.91 40.32 10.03
N PHE A 35 22.17 40.68 11.09
CA PHE A 35 22.05 39.90 12.32
C PHE A 35 20.84 38.96 12.34
N LEU A 36 19.93 39.07 11.37
CA LEU A 36 18.90 38.06 11.15
C LEU A 36 19.62 36.79 10.65
N PRO A 37 19.57 35.68 11.42
CA PRO A 37 20.16 34.43 10.98
C PRO A 37 19.52 34.04 9.65
N ASP A 38 20.37 33.72 8.69
CA ASP A 38 19.99 33.21 7.39
C ASP A 38 19.25 31.88 7.55
N ASN A 39 17.94 31.96 7.75
CA ASN A 39 17.02 30.82 7.88
C ASN A 39 16.88 30.02 6.57
N SER A 40 17.72 30.28 5.55
CA SER A 40 17.75 29.52 4.30
C SER A 40 18.72 28.34 4.30
N LYS A 41 19.57 28.19 5.34
CA LYS A 41 20.23 26.92 5.59
C LYS A 41 19.34 26.05 6.45
N SER A 42 18.40 25.39 5.75
CA SER A 42 17.88 24.07 6.09
C SER A 42 19.02 23.25 6.69
N SER A 43 19.08 23.25 8.01
CA SER A 43 19.98 22.42 8.77
C SER A 43 19.74 21.00 8.30
N ALA A 44 20.69 20.46 7.55
CA ALA A 44 20.91 19.02 7.46
C ALA A 44 21.42 18.54 8.83
N GLU A 45 20.65 18.84 9.87
CA GLU A 45 20.67 18.11 11.11
C GLU A 45 20.02 16.79 10.76
N ASP A 46 20.86 15.77 10.61
CA ASP A 46 20.51 14.38 10.89
C ASP A 46 19.91 14.34 12.31
N GLU A 47 18.67 14.80 12.44
CA GLU A 47 17.79 14.48 13.54
C GLU A 47 17.75 12.96 13.48
N LYS A 48 18.45 12.31 14.42
CA LYS A 48 18.37 10.86 14.60
C LYS A 48 16.91 10.56 14.89
N LEU A 49 16.12 10.34 13.84
CA LEU A 49 14.72 10.01 13.93
C LEU A 49 14.65 8.82 14.88
N GLU A 50 14.08 9.02 16.05
CA GLU A 50 13.91 7.96 17.02
C GLU A 50 13.20 6.82 16.30
N LYS A 51 13.85 5.65 16.28
CA LYS A 51 13.28 4.49 15.59
C LYS A 51 11.97 4.15 16.28
N ILE A 52 10.90 4.06 15.50
CA ILE A 52 9.60 3.68 16.00
C ILE A 52 9.72 2.30 16.68
N MET A 53 9.20 2.22 17.90
CA MET A 53 9.15 0.95 18.62
C MET A 53 7.94 0.16 18.12
N ILE A 54 8.20 -0.91 17.36
CA ILE A 54 7.17 -1.82 16.87
C ILE A 54 7.00 -2.96 17.87
N PRO A 55 5.80 -3.17 18.45
CA PRO A 55 5.52 -4.32 19.31
C PRO A 55 5.88 -5.65 18.64
N LYS A 56 6.39 -6.61 19.42
CA LYS A 56 6.69 -7.95 18.92
C LYS A 56 5.40 -8.72 18.64
N GLY A 57 5.40 -9.52 17.57
CA GLY A 57 4.28 -10.41 17.23
C GLY A 57 3.14 -9.76 16.43
N LEU A 58 3.31 -8.52 15.97
CA LEU A 58 2.30 -7.88 15.11
C LEU A 58 2.19 -8.57 13.74
N ARG A 59 0.96 -8.65 13.23
CA ARG A 59 0.65 -9.21 11.93
C ARG A 59 1.14 -8.26 10.83
N LYS A 60 1.83 -8.80 9.83
CA LYS A 60 2.18 -8.05 8.61
C LYS A 60 1.03 -8.11 7.62
N ILE A 61 0.74 -6.97 6.99
CA ILE A 61 -0.30 -6.83 5.97
C ILE A 61 0.26 -6.12 4.74
N GLU A 62 -0.36 -6.36 3.59
CA GLU A 62 -0.06 -5.63 2.36
C GLU A 62 -0.82 -4.29 2.31
N TYR A 63 -0.14 -3.26 1.84
CA TYR A 63 -0.67 -1.93 1.57
C TYR A 63 -0.58 -1.63 0.07
N TYR A 64 -1.67 -1.15 -0.50
CA TYR A 64 -1.80 -0.93 -1.94
C TYR A 64 -1.90 0.54 -2.34
N GLY A 65 -1.88 1.48 -1.39
CA GLY A 65 -1.91 2.92 -1.68
C GLY A 65 -3.10 3.68 -1.06
N GLY A 66 -3.18 4.97 -1.38
CA GLY A 66 -4.29 5.87 -1.03
C GLY A 66 -3.99 6.86 0.10
N TYR A 67 -3.02 6.56 0.96
CA TYR A 67 -2.61 7.48 2.03
C TYR A 67 -1.77 8.64 1.50
N LYS A 68 -1.80 9.78 2.19
CA LYS A 68 -1.15 11.03 1.75
C LYS A 68 0.37 10.91 1.69
N THR A 69 0.96 10.27 2.69
CA THR A 69 2.40 10.00 2.76
C THR A 69 2.69 8.67 2.09
N GLU A 70 3.80 8.57 1.38
CA GLU A 70 4.27 7.29 0.84
C GLU A 70 4.56 6.33 2.01
N LEU A 71 3.87 5.19 1.97
CA LEU A 71 4.09 4.09 2.91
C LEU A 71 4.64 2.89 2.13
N SER A 72 5.40 2.05 2.82
CA SER A 72 5.90 0.80 2.27
C SER A 72 4.74 -0.15 1.96
N SER A 73 4.98 -1.04 1.01
CA SER A 73 4.01 -2.09 0.63
C SER A 73 3.65 -3.02 1.79
N LYS A 74 4.50 -3.11 2.83
CA LYS A 74 4.32 -4.03 3.96
C LYS A 74 4.27 -3.28 5.29
N LEU A 75 3.09 -3.29 5.90
CA LEU A 75 2.85 -2.63 7.17
C LEU A 75 2.65 -3.66 8.28
N PHE A 76 3.00 -3.30 9.52
CA PHE A 76 2.57 -4.06 10.68
C PHE A 76 1.26 -3.49 11.20
N PHE A 77 0.27 -4.37 11.37
CA PHE A 77 -1.07 -4.03 11.82
C PHE A 77 -1.26 -4.41 13.28
N GLU A 78 -1.86 -3.49 14.03
CA GLU A 78 -2.31 -3.71 15.40
C GLU A 78 -3.76 -3.23 15.55
N ASN A 79 -4.63 -4.15 15.97
CA ASN A 79 -6.00 -3.83 16.36
C ASN A 79 -6.02 -3.40 17.84
N ARG A 80 -6.62 -2.25 18.13
CA ARG A 80 -6.74 -1.69 19.48
C ARG A 80 -8.21 -1.48 19.80
N SER A 81 -8.54 -1.39 21.09
CA SER A 81 -9.93 -1.16 21.53
C SER A 81 -10.55 0.14 20.99
N ASN A 82 -9.73 1.15 20.70
CA ASN A 82 -10.17 2.48 20.27
C ASN A 82 -9.85 2.81 18.80
N GLY A 83 -9.34 1.88 18.01
CA GLY A 83 -8.85 2.17 16.67
C GLY A 83 -7.92 1.09 16.12
N ILE A 84 -7.25 1.43 15.03
CA ILE A 84 -6.20 0.60 14.44
C ILE A 84 -4.90 1.40 14.38
N CYS A 85 -3.78 0.67 14.43
CA CYS A 85 -2.46 1.25 14.26
C CYS A 85 -1.70 0.51 13.16
N LEU A 86 -1.11 1.27 12.24
CA LEU A 86 -0.24 0.77 11.18
C LEU A 86 1.18 1.28 11.43
N TYR A 87 2.14 0.38 11.40
CA TYR A 87 3.56 0.72 11.52
C TYR A 87 4.27 0.42 10.21
N ASP A 88 4.91 1.44 9.68
CA ASP A 88 5.81 1.35 8.55
C ASP A 88 7.25 1.36 9.05
N LYS A 89 7.86 0.18 9.08
CA LYS A 89 9.23 0.04 9.56
C LYS A 89 10.24 0.67 8.59
N GLU A 90 9.96 0.65 7.30
CA GLU A 90 10.89 1.09 6.26
C GLU A 90 10.98 2.63 6.26
N ASN A 91 9.84 3.29 6.38
CA ASN A 91 9.76 4.76 6.43
C ASN A 91 9.77 5.34 7.85
N ASN A 92 9.99 4.50 8.87
CA ASN A 92 9.95 4.88 10.29
C ASN A 92 8.66 5.65 10.66
N PHE A 93 7.52 5.25 10.09
CA PHE A 93 6.27 5.99 10.17
C PHE A 93 5.18 5.20 10.90
N LYS A 94 4.24 5.90 11.54
CA LYS A 94 3.13 5.30 12.28
C LYS A 94 1.83 6.03 11.96
N VAL A 95 0.82 5.28 11.53
CA VAL A 95 -0.53 5.79 11.28
C VAL A 95 -1.46 5.27 12.39
N LEU A 96 -2.03 6.17 13.18
CA LEU A 96 -3.05 5.84 14.18
C LEU A 96 -4.42 6.32 13.70
N ILE A 97 -5.33 5.39 13.43
CA ILE A 97 -6.70 5.71 13.01
C ILE A 97 -7.64 5.33 14.14
N LEU A 98 -8.21 6.33 14.82
CA LEU A 98 -9.18 6.11 15.87
C LEU A 98 -10.52 5.64 15.29
N LYS A 99 -11.22 4.76 16.01
CA LYS A 99 -12.56 4.25 15.63
C LYS A 99 -13.52 5.38 15.26
N ARG A 100 -13.51 6.48 16.03
CA ARG A 100 -14.37 7.65 15.78
C ARG A 100 -14.06 8.35 14.44
N ASN A 101 -12.82 8.27 13.96
CA ASN A 101 -12.38 8.89 12.72
C ASN A 101 -12.64 8.00 11.50
N ILE A 102 -12.83 6.69 11.68
CA ILE A 102 -13.23 5.80 10.58
C ILE A 102 -14.59 6.28 10.06
N LEU A 103 -14.74 6.47 8.75
CA LEU A 103 -16.00 6.86 8.14
C LEU A 103 -16.74 5.62 7.66
N ASN A 104 -16.07 4.82 6.85
CA ASN A 104 -16.57 3.55 6.36
C ASN A 104 -15.45 2.66 5.83
N PHE A 105 -15.76 1.39 5.64
CA PHE A 105 -14.89 0.46 4.95
C PHE A 105 -15.71 -0.51 4.09
N SER A 106 -15.14 -0.94 2.97
CA SER A 106 -15.73 -1.90 2.05
C SER A 106 -14.66 -2.86 1.51
N ILE A 107 -15.11 -3.97 0.92
CA ILE A 107 -14.25 -4.91 0.23
C ILE A 107 -14.46 -4.76 -1.28
N SER A 108 -13.37 -4.78 -2.05
CA SER A 108 -13.39 -4.66 -3.51
C SER A 108 -12.41 -5.65 -4.13
N GLY A 109 -12.76 -6.24 -5.26
CA GLY A 109 -11.99 -7.27 -5.95
C GLY A 109 -12.77 -8.57 -6.14
N GLU A 110 -12.10 -9.59 -6.66
CA GLU A 110 -12.74 -10.81 -7.17
C GLU A 110 -12.24 -12.06 -6.44
N TYR A 111 -13.12 -13.05 -6.36
CA TYR A 111 -12.81 -14.38 -5.83
C TYR A 111 -13.17 -15.41 -6.89
N HIS A 112 -12.15 -16.01 -7.50
CA HIS A 112 -12.29 -17.03 -8.55
C HIS A 112 -11.81 -18.38 -8.05
N ARG A 113 -12.56 -19.42 -8.41
CA ARG A 113 -12.20 -20.82 -8.12
C ARG A 113 -12.29 -21.61 -9.42
N ASP A 114 -11.14 -21.79 -10.05
CA ASP A 114 -11.04 -22.56 -11.28
C ASP A 114 -10.77 -24.02 -10.93
N THR A 115 -11.55 -24.92 -11.51
CA THR A 115 -11.30 -26.37 -11.40
C THR A 115 -10.73 -26.84 -12.72
N ILE A 116 -9.43 -27.10 -12.75
CA ILE A 116 -8.71 -27.61 -13.90
C ILE A 116 -8.77 -29.13 -13.83
N VAL A 117 -9.51 -29.74 -14.75
CA VAL A 117 -9.53 -31.19 -14.93
C VAL A 117 -8.59 -31.53 -16.09
N SER A 118 -7.60 -32.38 -15.84
CA SER A 118 -6.64 -32.85 -16.84
C SER A 118 -6.57 -34.38 -16.82
N GLY A 119 -6.16 -35.00 -17.92
CA GLY A 119 -6.17 -36.47 -18.06
C GLY A 119 -7.51 -37.02 -18.59
N GLY A 120 -7.63 -38.35 -18.65
CA GLY A 120 -8.78 -39.02 -19.30
C GLY A 120 -8.58 -39.28 -20.79
N GLU A 121 -7.44 -38.90 -21.37
CA GLU A 121 -7.07 -39.35 -22.71
C GLU A 121 -6.75 -40.85 -22.68
N ILE A 122 -7.55 -41.63 -23.40
CA ILE A 122 -7.26 -43.02 -23.73
C ILE A 122 -6.52 -43.01 -25.06
N ARG A 123 -5.20 -43.24 -25.03
CA ARG A 123 -4.43 -43.50 -26.26
C ARG A 123 -4.37 -45.00 -26.49
N GLY A 124 -4.99 -45.44 -27.57
CA GLY A 124 -5.00 -46.84 -28.01
C GLY A 124 -6.36 -47.50 -27.82
N GLY A 125 -6.72 -48.33 -28.80
CA GLY A 125 -8.04 -48.93 -28.96
C GLY A 125 -8.21 -49.42 -30.39
N GLY A 126 -7.18 -50.08 -30.92
CA GLY A 126 -7.24 -50.75 -32.22
C GLY A 126 -7.00 -52.23 -32.00
N SER A 127 -7.83 -53.08 -32.60
CA SER A 127 -7.49 -54.49 -32.79
C SER A 127 -6.23 -54.57 -33.63
N SER A 128 -5.16 -55.16 -33.10
CA SER A 128 -4.00 -55.49 -33.93
C SER A 128 -4.43 -56.56 -34.94
N ILE A 129 -4.43 -56.20 -36.23
CA ILE A 129 -4.69 -57.13 -37.35
C ILE A 129 -3.73 -58.33 -37.33
N GLY A 130 -2.56 -58.21 -36.69
CA GLY A 130 -1.56 -59.29 -36.58
C GLY A 130 -1.79 -60.34 -35.48
N GLY A 131 -2.94 -60.33 -34.78
CA GLY A 131 -3.21 -61.25 -33.66
C GLY A 131 -4.20 -62.38 -33.96
N ALA A 132 -4.74 -62.46 -35.19
CA ALA A 132 -5.62 -63.55 -35.61
C ALA A 132 -4.78 -64.64 -36.29
N ILE A 133 -4.00 -65.37 -35.51
CA ILE A 133 -3.35 -66.60 -36.00
C ILE A 133 -4.39 -67.72 -35.92
N ILE A 134 -4.99 -67.99 -37.09
CA ILE A 134 -5.44 -69.29 -37.61
C ILE A 134 -5.80 -70.32 -36.53
N GLY A 135 -7.09 -70.39 -36.19
CA GLY A 135 -7.68 -71.53 -35.49
C GLY A 135 -8.06 -72.59 -36.51
N GLU A 136 -7.20 -73.58 -36.72
CA GLU A 136 -7.58 -74.84 -37.37
C GLU A 136 -6.51 -75.93 -37.15
N LEU A 137 -6.31 -76.35 -35.91
CA LEU A 137 -5.84 -77.70 -35.53
C LEU A 137 -5.75 -77.74 -33.99
N LEU A 138 -6.18 -78.84 -33.38
CA LEU A 138 -6.13 -79.17 -31.93
C LEU A 138 -7.39 -78.85 -31.12
N ASP A 139 -8.46 -79.57 -31.47
CA ASP A 139 -9.20 -80.51 -30.61
C ASP A 139 -9.26 -80.27 -29.07
N GLY A 140 -10.49 -80.17 -28.54
CA GLY A 140 -10.80 -80.49 -27.13
C GLY A 140 -11.11 -79.35 -26.16
N ASN A 141 -12.38 -78.91 -26.11
CA ASN A 141 -13.09 -78.17 -25.06
C ASN A 141 -12.43 -76.95 -24.35
N THR A 142 -12.95 -75.77 -24.74
CA THR A 142 -13.08 -74.54 -23.93
C THR A 142 -11.78 -73.74 -23.70
N GLY A 143 -11.07 -73.44 -24.79
CA GLY A 143 -10.09 -72.34 -24.83
C GLY A 143 -10.78 -71.00 -25.09
N ALA A 144 -10.90 -70.15 -24.07
CA ALA A 144 -11.37 -68.77 -24.24
C ALA A 144 -10.38 -68.00 -25.13
N ILE A 145 -10.86 -67.49 -26.26
CA ILE A 145 -10.10 -66.58 -27.13
C ILE A 145 -9.90 -65.27 -26.35
N ILE A 146 -8.73 -65.08 -25.74
CA ILE A 146 -8.33 -63.77 -25.21
C ILE A 146 -7.78 -62.98 -26.39
N GLY A 147 -8.66 -62.20 -27.04
CA GLY A 147 -8.24 -61.21 -28.02
C GLY A 147 -7.28 -60.23 -27.36
N SER A 148 -6.01 -60.23 -27.79
CA SER A 148 -5.00 -59.27 -27.36
C SER A 148 -5.44 -57.87 -27.76
N ARG A 149 -6.10 -57.15 -26.85
CA ARG A 149 -6.31 -55.71 -26.97
C ARG A 149 -4.97 -55.04 -26.68
N LYS A 150 -4.53 -54.18 -27.60
CA LYS A 150 -3.35 -53.33 -27.40
C LYS A 150 -3.50 -52.59 -26.06
N LYS A 151 -2.48 -52.67 -25.19
CA LYS A 151 -2.45 -52.04 -23.87
C LYS A 151 -2.89 -50.58 -23.99
N THR A 152 -4.03 -50.24 -23.41
CA THR A 152 -4.53 -48.87 -23.34
C THR A 152 -3.72 -48.13 -22.28
N THR A 153 -3.03 -47.07 -22.68
CA THR A 153 -2.41 -46.15 -21.73
C THR A 153 -3.42 -45.04 -21.46
N SER A 154 -4.08 -45.09 -20.31
CA SER A 154 -4.95 -44.01 -19.83
C SER A 154 -4.13 -43.03 -19.01
N THR A 155 -4.20 -41.74 -19.33
CA THR A 155 -3.71 -40.72 -18.41
C THR A 155 -4.68 -40.61 -17.23
N PRO A 156 -4.22 -40.73 -15.96
CA PRO A 156 -5.10 -40.60 -14.81
C PRO A 156 -5.75 -39.21 -14.80
N ILE A 157 -7.05 -39.15 -14.53
CA ILE A 157 -7.77 -37.89 -14.36
C ILE A 157 -7.23 -37.21 -13.10
N LYS A 158 -6.70 -36.00 -13.25
CA LYS A 158 -6.25 -35.12 -12.18
C LYS A 158 -7.13 -33.89 -12.16
N THR A 159 -7.63 -33.57 -10.97
CA THR A 159 -8.42 -32.36 -10.74
C THR A 159 -7.62 -31.43 -9.84
N GLU A 160 -7.28 -30.26 -10.33
CA GLU A 160 -6.61 -29.21 -9.57
C GLU A 160 -7.57 -28.04 -9.38
N VAL A 161 -7.72 -27.59 -8.13
CA VAL A 161 -8.52 -26.42 -7.81
C VAL A 161 -7.58 -25.24 -7.63
N LYS A 162 -7.61 -24.30 -8.56
CA LYS A 162 -6.87 -23.04 -8.48
C LYS A 162 -7.80 -21.97 -7.90
N THR A 163 -7.43 -21.44 -6.74
CA THR A 163 -8.17 -20.33 -6.11
C THR A 163 -7.38 -19.04 -6.26
N THR A 164 -7.99 -18.03 -6.89
CA THR A 164 -7.42 -16.69 -7.05
C THR A 164 -8.28 -15.71 -6.29
N ASP A 165 -7.71 -15.02 -5.30
CA ASP A 165 -8.43 -14.04 -4.47
C ASP A 165 -7.70 -12.70 -4.52
N SER A 166 -8.32 -11.74 -5.22
CA SER A 166 -7.78 -10.38 -5.43
C SER A 166 -8.47 -9.34 -4.55
N ARG A 167 -9.27 -9.77 -3.57
CA ARG A 167 -10.03 -8.86 -2.70
C ARG A 167 -9.11 -8.00 -1.83
N LYS A 168 -9.45 -6.73 -1.74
CA LYS A 168 -8.78 -5.68 -0.97
C LYS A 168 -9.80 -4.88 -0.17
N ILE A 169 -9.36 -4.25 0.90
CA ILE A 169 -10.19 -3.38 1.73
C ILE A 169 -9.94 -1.94 1.34
N ILE A 170 -11.02 -1.19 1.13
CA ILE A 170 -10.99 0.25 0.99
C ILE A 170 -11.45 0.83 2.32
N LEU A 171 -10.55 1.48 3.05
CA LEU A 171 -10.83 2.14 4.32
C LEU A 171 -10.86 3.65 4.14
N LYS A 172 -11.97 4.30 4.52
CA LYS A 172 -12.09 5.76 4.55
C LYS A 172 -12.14 6.27 5.98
N PHE A 173 -11.43 7.36 6.27
CA PHE A 173 -11.34 7.94 7.61
C PHE A 173 -11.05 9.45 7.54
N LYS A 174 -11.20 10.12 8.68
CA LYS A 174 -10.84 11.54 8.86
C LYS A 174 -9.47 11.71 9.51
N GLU A 175 -8.69 12.60 8.93
CA GLU A 175 -7.39 13.06 9.46
C GLU A 175 -7.30 14.57 9.21
N ASP A 176 -7.08 15.35 10.26
CA ASP A 176 -7.08 16.82 10.21
C ASP A 176 -8.35 17.41 9.54
N GLU A 177 -9.52 16.87 9.90
CA GLU A 177 -10.83 17.18 9.30
C GLU A 177 -10.99 16.89 7.80
N GLN A 178 -9.97 16.31 7.15
CA GLN A 178 -10.02 15.90 5.76
C GLN A 178 -10.34 14.41 5.62
N GLU A 179 -11.16 14.07 4.63
CA GLU A 179 -11.39 12.68 4.26
C GLU A 179 -10.15 12.09 3.58
N ARG A 180 -9.72 10.94 4.06
CA ARG A 180 -8.61 10.15 3.55
C ARG A 180 -9.09 8.73 3.26
N GLY A 181 -8.36 8.05 2.38
CA GLY A 181 -8.60 6.66 2.04
C GLY A 181 -7.31 5.87 2.11
N MET A 182 -7.40 4.56 2.30
CA MET A 182 -6.28 3.64 2.08
C MET A 182 -6.80 2.28 1.61
N ILE A 183 -5.98 1.60 0.83
CA ILE A 183 -6.28 0.28 0.30
C ILE A 183 -5.35 -0.72 0.99
N LEU A 184 -5.95 -1.68 1.69
CA LEU A 184 -5.28 -2.63 2.57
C LEU A 184 -5.63 -4.08 2.19
N ASP A 185 -4.82 -5.02 2.65
CA ASP A 185 -5.09 -6.46 2.57
C ASP A 185 -6.44 -6.84 3.21
N LYS A 186 -7.16 -7.78 2.59
CA LYS A 186 -8.41 -8.34 3.11
C LYS A 186 -8.28 -8.95 4.51
N SER A 187 -7.06 -9.32 4.93
CA SER A 187 -6.79 -9.98 6.22
C SER A 187 -7.23 -9.17 7.44
N ILE A 188 -7.46 -7.86 7.31
CA ILE A 188 -7.95 -6.99 8.40
C ILE A 188 -9.47 -6.84 8.43
N TRP A 189 -10.21 -7.51 7.54
CA TRP A 189 -11.66 -7.34 7.40
C TRP A 189 -12.42 -7.64 8.69
N ASP A 190 -12.10 -8.76 9.31
CA ASP A 190 -12.76 -9.22 10.54
C ASP A 190 -12.45 -8.27 11.71
N ASP A 191 -11.22 -7.73 11.76
CA ASP A 191 -10.83 -6.73 12.75
C ASP A 191 -11.65 -5.45 12.63
N LEU A 192 -11.88 -4.95 11.41
CA LEU A 192 -12.70 -3.76 11.17
C LEU A 192 -14.18 -4.02 11.45
N CYS A 193 -14.67 -5.22 11.09
CA CYS A 193 -16.03 -5.66 11.39
C CYS A 193 -16.27 -5.79 12.90
N PHE A 194 -15.26 -6.24 13.67
CA PHE A 194 -15.32 -6.28 15.12
C PHE A 194 -15.24 -4.87 15.74
N LEU A 195 -14.36 -4.02 15.22
CA LEU A 195 -14.12 -2.67 15.75
C LEU A 195 -15.30 -1.72 15.52
N CYS A 196 -15.87 -1.69 14.32
CA CYS A 196 -16.93 -0.75 13.92
C CYS A 196 -17.90 -1.37 12.90
N PRO A 197 -18.70 -2.38 13.29
CA PRO A 197 -19.61 -3.09 12.39
C PRO A 197 -20.59 -2.16 11.66
N GLU A 198 -20.98 -1.05 12.31
CA GLU A 198 -21.90 -0.04 11.78
C GLU A 198 -21.35 0.75 10.58
N LYS A 199 -20.04 0.71 10.35
CA LYS A 199 -19.34 1.47 9.29
C LYS A 199 -19.05 0.64 8.05
N LYS A 200 -19.48 -0.61 8.04
CA LYS A 200 -19.35 -1.51 6.91
C LYS A 200 -20.29 -1.10 5.77
N ILE A 201 -19.75 -0.91 4.58
CA ILE A 201 -20.52 -0.72 3.35
C ILE A 201 -20.48 -2.03 2.54
N LYS A 202 -21.63 -2.40 1.97
CA LYS A 202 -21.79 -3.58 1.11
C LYS A 202 -21.32 -3.29 -0.31
#